data_AF-A0A0L0G2P6-F1
#
_entry.id   AF-A0A0L0G2P6-F1
#
_cell.length_a   1.000
_cell.length_b   1.000
_cell.length_c   1.000
_cell.angle_alpha   90.00
_cell.angle_beta   90.00
_cell.angle_gamma   90.00
#
_symmetry.space_group_name_H-M   'P 1'
#
loop_
_entity.id
_entity.type
_entity.pdbx_description
1 polymer ?
#
loop_
_entity_poly.entity_id
_entity_poly.type
_entity_poly.pdbx_seq_one_letter_code
_entity_poly.pdbx_strand_id
1 'polypeptide(L)'
;MVGYGLTETTAGATLTHNNDMKLGHVGSPMASNEVKLVSIPEMSYMTTDERHRGEVCVRGTNVFSSYLKNPEKDIDEEGWFHTGDKSIFKLSQGEYLAAENLEAMYGKCDHIAQVFVTGDSFHAYPVAVVVPDAEMIVAWAKENNLSGDARSIARPAELKAMLAAEVLDMHKECKLKGFKKLRDFIVEPEAFSIDNELLTPTFKLKRVNATKKYQDQITELYDDIESRQ
;
A
#
# COMPACT_ATOMS: atom_id res chain seq x y z
N MET A 1 21.44 1.93 -5.81
CA MET A 1 21.43 2.74 -4.58
C MET A 1 19.98 2.96 -4.18
N VAL A 2 19.63 2.65 -2.93
CA VAL A 2 18.28 2.84 -2.36
C VAL A 2 18.46 3.65 -1.08
N GLY A 3 17.51 4.53 -0.78
CA GLY A 3 17.50 5.31 0.45
C GLY A 3 16.08 5.50 0.95
N TYR A 4 15.95 5.75 2.25
CA TYR A 4 14.68 6.05 2.91
C TYR A 4 14.78 7.42 3.58
N GLY A 5 13.73 8.20 3.48
CA GLY A 5 13.65 9.53 4.07
C GLY A 5 12.27 10.16 3.86
N LEU A 6 12.03 11.23 4.60
CA LEU A 6 10.79 11.97 4.66
C LEU A 6 11.08 13.46 4.48
N THR A 7 10.05 14.28 4.29
CA THR A 7 10.21 15.75 4.27
C THR A 7 10.78 16.23 5.61
N GLU A 8 10.29 15.61 6.68
CA GLU A 8 10.61 15.83 8.08
C GLU A 8 12.04 15.43 8.42
N THR A 9 12.68 14.56 7.62
CA THR A 9 14.10 14.20 7.76
C THR A 9 15.00 14.90 6.74
N THR A 10 14.52 15.97 6.09
CA THR A 10 15.25 16.67 5.04
C THR A 10 15.75 15.71 3.94
N ALA A 11 14.81 14.92 3.40
CA ALA A 11 14.98 13.93 2.33
C ALA A 11 15.69 12.62 2.69
N GLY A 12 16.46 12.53 3.77
CA GLY A 12 17.26 11.33 4.07
C GLY A 12 17.24 10.93 5.54
N ALA A 13 17.07 9.64 5.78
CA ALA A 13 17.29 9.00 7.09
C ALA A 13 18.27 7.83 6.95
N THR A 14 18.16 7.04 5.88
CA THR A 14 19.09 5.95 5.56
C THR A 14 19.51 5.99 4.09
N LEU A 15 20.71 5.48 3.80
CA LEU A 15 21.22 5.40 2.43
C LEU A 15 22.11 4.16 2.26
N THR A 16 21.89 3.40 1.18
CA THR A 16 22.76 2.27 0.82
C THR A 16 24.08 2.78 0.24
N HIS A 17 25.20 2.23 0.70
CA HIS A 17 26.52 2.57 0.18
C HIS A 17 26.64 2.16 -1.30
N ASN A 18 27.37 2.95 -2.11
CA ASN A 18 27.48 2.73 -3.56
C ASN A 18 28.00 1.33 -3.95
N ASN A 19 28.82 0.72 -3.09
CA ASN A 19 29.39 -0.60 -3.32
C ASN A 19 28.57 -1.75 -2.69
N ASP A 20 27.46 -1.45 -2.01
CA ASP A 20 26.60 -2.48 -1.44
C ASP A 20 25.53 -2.90 -2.44
N MET A 21 25.68 -4.14 -2.93
CA MET A 21 24.82 -4.75 -3.94
C MET A 21 23.78 -5.69 -3.32
N LYS A 22 23.71 -5.79 -1.99
CA LYS A 22 22.70 -6.61 -1.33
C LYS A 22 21.31 -5.99 -1.53
N LEU A 23 20.33 -6.85 -1.75
CA LEU A 23 18.93 -6.47 -1.93
C LEU A 23 18.16 -6.63 -0.62
N GLY A 24 17.05 -5.90 -0.49
CA GLY A 24 16.12 -6.05 0.64
C GLY A 24 16.39 -5.14 1.85
N HIS A 25 17.20 -4.09 1.70
CA HIS A 25 17.39 -3.05 2.72
C HIS A 25 17.50 -1.65 2.09
N VAL A 26 17.28 -0.62 2.91
CA VAL A 26 17.34 0.81 2.52
C VAL A 26 18.65 1.49 2.97
N GLY A 27 19.63 0.68 3.34
CA GLY A 27 20.96 1.11 3.77
C GLY A 27 21.06 1.40 5.26
N SER A 28 22.23 1.92 5.66
CA SER A 28 22.49 2.31 7.05
C SER A 28 21.93 3.70 7.35
N PRO A 29 21.65 4.02 8.63
CA PRO A 29 21.42 5.40 9.06
C PRO A 29 22.50 6.34 8.52
N MET A 30 22.08 7.52 8.05
CA MET A 30 23.02 8.57 7.67
C MET A 30 23.79 9.04 8.91
N ALA A 31 24.98 9.62 8.72
CA ALA A 31 25.82 10.07 9.84
C ALA A 31 25.14 11.11 10.75
N SER A 32 24.13 11.82 10.24
CA SER A 32 23.30 12.78 10.98
C SER A 32 22.16 12.12 11.76
N ASN A 33 21.91 10.82 11.59
CA ASN A 33 20.71 10.14 12.05
C ASN A 33 20.99 8.94 12.97
N GLU A 34 20.19 8.85 14.02
CA GLU A 34 19.95 7.67 14.82
C GLU A 34 18.58 7.10 14.43
N VAL A 35 18.45 5.78 14.41
CA VAL A 35 17.20 5.08 14.09
C VAL A 35 16.92 4.04 15.17
N LYS A 36 15.70 4.05 15.72
CA LYS A 36 15.21 3.01 16.63
C LYS A 36 13.90 2.42 16.12
N LEU A 37 13.60 1.19 16.55
CA LEU A 37 12.26 0.63 16.46
C LEU A 37 11.57 0.80 17.81
N VAL A 38 10.32 1.26 17.79
CA VAL A 38 9.45 1.35 18.97
C VAL A 38 8.31 0.36 18.80
N SER A 39 8.11 -0.51 19.80
CA SER A 39 7.01 -1.47 19.79
C SER A 39 5.65 -0.76 19.65
N ILE A 40 4.73 -1.38 18.92
CA ILE A 40 3.33 -0.94 18.81
C ILE A 40 2.46 -2.10 19.31
N PRO A 41 2.21 -2.20 20.63
CA PRO A 41 1.42 -3.30 21.21
C PRO A 41 0.02 -3.40 20.62
N GLU A 42 -0.59 -2.26 20.27
CA GLU A 42 -1.90 -2.20 19.62
C GLU A 42 -1.89 -2.81 18.23
N MET A 43 -0.71 -3.06 17.64
CA MET A 43 -0.51 -3.73 16.35
C MET A 43 0.20 -5.08 16.49
N SER A 44 0.40 -5.58 17.71
CA SER A 44 1.19 -6.79 18.01
C SER A 44 2.58 -6.77 17.36
N TYR A 45 3.18 -5.58 17.21
CA TYR A 45 4.53 -5.40 16.70
C TYR A 45 5.46 -5.12 17.86
N MET A 46 6.31 -6.09 18.16
CA MET A 46 7.22 -5.98 19.27
C MET A 46 8.65 -5.95 18.76
N THR A 47 9.45 -5.06 19.34
CA THR A 47 10.90 -5.08 19.16
C THR A 47 11.53 -6.37 19.65
N THR A 48 10.81 -7.17 20.44
CA THR A 48 11.23 -8.48 20.94
C THR A 48 10.83 -9.66 20.06
N ASP A 49 10.11 -9.43 18.95
CA ASP A 49 9.77 -10.50 17.99
C ASP A 49 11.04 -11.09 17.34
N GLU A 50 10.97 -12.36 16.89
CA GLU A 50 12.07 -13.03 16.16
C GLU A 50 12.57 -12.21 14.97
N ARG A 51 11.62 -11.57 14.27
CA ARG A 51 11.90 -10.45 13.38
C ARG A 51 11.45 -9.19 14.07
N HIS A 52 12.39 -8.38 14.55
CA HIS A 52 12.11 -7.12 15.25
C HIS A 52 11.20 -6.21 14.41
N ARG A 53 10.06 -5.81 14.98
CA ARG A 53 9.05 -4.97 14.33
C ARG A 53 8.62 -3.84 15.25
N GLY A 54 8.24 -2.72 14.66
CA GLY A 54 7.82 -1.54 15.39
C GLY A 54 7.70 -0.34 14.46
N GLU A 55 7.33 0.79 15.03
CA GLU A 55 7.44 2.09 14.38
C GLU A 55 8.92 2.45 14.22
N VAL A 56 9.30 2.88 13.02
CA VAL A 56 10.62 3.50 12.79
C VAL A 56 10.57 4.88 13.41
N CYS A 57 11.50 5.16 14.33
CA CYS A 57 11.68 6.49 14.88
C CYS A 57 13.07 7.00 14.53
N VAL A 58 13.16 8.26 14.12
CA VAL A 58 14.41 8.87 13.66
C VAL A 58 14.74 10.06 14.54
N ARG A 59 15.99 10.17 14.98
CA ARG A 59 16.52 11.36 15.65
C ARG A 59 17.73 11.84 14.87
N GLY A 60 17.92 13.15 14.72
CA GLY A 60 19.05 13.66 13.98
C GLY A 60 19.02 15.16 13.79
N THR A 61 20.17 15.72 13.40
CA THR A 61 20.32 17.17 13.16
C THR A 61 19.58 17.66 11.92
N ASN A 62 19.23 16.74 11.01
CA ASN A 62 18.45 16.97 9.80
C ASN A 62 16.95 16.77 9.99
N VAL A 63 16.50 16.35 11.18
CA VAL A 63 15.08 16.26 11.52
C VAL A 63 14.55 17.67 11.76
N PHE A 64 13.43 18.02 11.14
CA PHE A 64 12.74 19.29 11.33
C PHE A 64 12.38 19.54 12.80
N SER A 65 12.14 20.80 13.18
CA SER A 65 11.80 21.13 14.57
C SER A 65 10.31 20.99 14.90
N SER A 66 9.44 21.37 13.97
CA SER A 66 7.98 21.27 14.10
C SER A 66 7.30 21.66 12.79
N TYR A 67 6.00 21.36 12.67
CA TYR A 67 5.17 21.93 11.62
C TYR A 67 4.74 23.36 11.96
N LEU A 68 4.71 24.22 10.94
CA LEU A 68 4.26 25.60 11.09
C LEU A 68 2.82 25.65 11.64
N LYS A 69 2.63 26.29 12.79
CA LYS A 69 1.35 26.41 13.52
C LYS A 69 0.75 25.09 14.03
N ASN A 70 1.54 24.02 14.07
CA ASN A 70 1.17 22.77 14.72
C ASN A 70 2.36 22.29 15.57
N PRO A 71 2.52 22.86 16.78
CA PRO A 71 3.78 22.77 17.51
C PRO A 71 4.11 21.40 18.09
N GLU A 72 3.16 20.47 18.26
CA GLU A 72 3.44 19.19 18.92
C GLU A 72 2.56 18.03 18.41
N LYS A 73 3.24 16.93 18.06
CA LYS A 73 2.83 15.54 18.36
C LYS A 73 3.80 14.48 17.84
N ASP A 74 4.64 14.82 16.87
CA ASP A 74 5.42 13.81 16.16
C ASP A 74 6.87 13.67 16.65
N ILE A 75 7.36 14.60 17.48
CA ILE A 75 8.67 14.50 18.16
C ILE A 75 8.44 14.28 19.65
N ASP A 76 8.99 13.20 20.20
CA ASP A 76 8.88 12.89 21.63
C ASP A 76 9.81 13.75 22.51
N GLU A 77 9.66 13.65 23.84
CA GLU A 77 10.47 14.39 24.81
C GLU A 77 11.98 14.08 24.74
N GLU A 78 12.34 12.94 24.15
CA GLU A 78 13.73 12.48 23.94
C GLU A 78 14.29 12.92 22.57
N GLY A 79 13.51 13.65 21.77
CA GLY A 79 13.86 14.17 20.46
C GLY A 79 13.71 13.18 19.32
N TRP A 80 12.96 12.09 19.50
CA TRP A 80 12.67 11.13 18.43
C TRP A 80 11.45 11.56 17.63
N PHE A 81 11.65 11.70 16.32
CA PHE A 81 10.56 11.84 15.37
C PHE A 81 9.94 10.47 15.07
N HIS A 82 8.66 10.33 15.40
CA HIS A 82 7.80 9.21 15.05
C HIS A 82 7.37 9.34 13.59
N THR A 83 7.86 8.45 12.72
CA THR A 83 7.66 8.61 11.27
C THR A 83 6.23 8.39 10.83
N GLY A 84 5.40 7.70 11.64
CA GLY A 84 4.03 7.40 11.28
C GLY A 84 3.87 6.46 10.08
N ASP A 85 4.97 5.84 9.60
CA ASP A 85 4.95 4.86 8.50
C ASP A 85 4.27 3.56 8.97
N LYS A 86 2.94 3.60 9.01
CA LYS A 86 2.04 2.57 9.53
C LYS A 86 0.95 2.26 8.50
N SER A 87 1.30 2.01 7.23
CA SER A 87 0.36 1.63 6.15
C SER A 87 -0.21 0.22 6.35
N ILE A 88 -0.85 -0.02 7.49
CA ILE A 88 -1.33 -1.30 7.98
C ILE A 88 -2.76 -1.14 8.48
N PHE A 89 -3.63 -2.08 8.13
CA PHE A 89 -4.98 -2.18 8.69
C PHE A 89 -5.17 -3.52 9.41
N LYS A 90 -6.13 -3.55 10.33
CA LYS A 90 -6.48 -4.71 11.15
C LYS A 90 -7.73 -5.37 10.60
N LEU A 91 -7.70 -6.68 10.42
CA LEU A 91 -8.87 -7.50 10.08
C LEU A 91 -9.60 -8.00 11.34
N SER A 92 -10.83 -8.49 11.19
CA SER A 92 -11.69 -8.89 12.32
C SER A 92 -11.15 -10.02 13.20
N GLN A 93 -10.35 -10.91 12.64
CA GLN A 93 -9.64 -11.98 13.36
C GLN A 93 -8.41 -11.49 14.15
N GLY A 94 -8.11 -10.19 14.13
CA GLY A 94 -6.97 -9.61 14.84
C GLY A 94 -5.64 -9.64 14.09
N GLU A 95 -5.64 -10.07 12.81
CA GLU A 95 -4.45 -10.07 11.95
C GLU A 95 -4.21 -8.67 11.35
N TYR A 96 -2.94 -8.29 11.24
CA TYR A 96 -2.52 -6.99 10.71
C TYR A 96 -1.93 -7.15 9.30
N LEU A 97 -2.38 -6.32 8.37
CA LEU A 97 -2.00 -6.35 6.96
C LEU A 97 -1.37 -5.04 6.53
N ALA A 98 -0.10 -5.08 6.11
CA ALA A 98 0.54 -3.98 5.43
C ALA A 98 0.01 -3.87 4.00
N ALA A 99 -0.78 -2.85 3.72
CA ALA A 99 -1.47 -2.67 2.45
C ALA A 99 -0.47 -2.48 1.30
N GLU A 100 0.56 -1.66 1.53
CA GLU A 100 1.60 -1.37 0.52
C GLU A 100 2.36 -2.62 0.08
N ASN A 101 2.54 -3.59 0.97
CA ASN A 101 3.18 -4.87 0.61
C ASN A 101 2.30 -5.70 -0.34
N LEU A 102 0.98 -5.64 -0.16
CA LEU A 102 0.03 -6.30 -1.05
C LEU A 102 -0.07 -5.54 -2.38
N GLU A 103 -0.09 -4.21 -2.33
CA GLU A 103 -0.13 -3.35 -3.51
C GLU A 103 1.11 -3.52 -4.39
N ALA A 104 2.31 -3.49 -3.80
CA ALA A 104 3.56 -3.70 -4.52
C ALA A 104 3.69 -5.11 -5.13
N MET A 105 2.95 -6.09 -4.61
CA MET A 105 2.88 -7.44 -5.16
C MET A 105 1.91 -7.50 -6.33
N TYR A 106 0.67 -7.04 -6.15
CA TYR A 106 -0.34 -7.06 -7.22
C TYR A 106 0.02 -6.13 -8.37
N GLY A 107 0.77 -5.05 -8.11
CA GLY A 107 1.34 -4.20 -9.16
C GLY A 107 2.43 -4.87 -10.01
N LYS A 108 2.77 -6.14 -9.77
CA LYS A 108 3.62 -6.94 -10.68
C LYS A 108 2.84 -7.70 -11.75
N CYS A 109 1.51 -7.74 -11.63
CA CYS A 109 0.64 -8.31 -12.65
C CYS A 109 0.67 -7.40 -13.88
N ASP A 110 0.81 -7.99 -15.07
CA ASP A 110 1.04 -7.23 -16.30
C ASP A 110 -0.19 -6.39 -16.68
N HIS A 111 -1.40 -6.85 -16.35
CA HIS A 111 -2.64 -6.14 -16.66
C HIS A 111 -3.06 -5.14 -15.57
N ILE A 112 -2.30 -4.99 -14.49
CA ILE A 112 -2.63 -4.08 -13.37
C ILE A 112 -1.67 -2.88 -13.38
N ALA A 113 -2.21 -1.69 -13.66
CA ALA A 113 -1.44 -0.46 -13.61
C ALA A 113 -1.32 0.10 -12.18
N GLN A 114 -2.43 0.11 -11.43
CA GLN A 114 -2.46 0.64 -10.06
C GLN A 114 -3.40 -0.19 -9.20
N VAL A 115 -3.09 -0.26 -7.90
CA VAL A 115 -3.89 -1.02 -6.95
C VAL A 115 -3.94 -0.27 -5.62
N PHE A 116 -5.14 -0.20 -5.05
CA PHE A 116 -5.39 0.29 -3.71
C PHE A 116 -5.99 -0.84 -2.88
N VAL A 117 -5.23 -1.40 -1.95
CA VAL A 117 -5.68 -2.45 -1.04
C VAL A 117 -6.21 -1.84 0.25
N THR A 118 -7.36 -2.29 0.69
CA THR A 118 -8.01 -1.82 1.91
C THR A 118 -8.68 -2.96 2.66
N GLY A 119 -8.98 -2.71 3.93
CA GLY A 119 -9.77 -3.59 4.76
C GLY A 119 -10.09 -2.92 6.07
N ASP A 120 -11.02 -3.52 6.81
CA ASP A 120 -11.48 -3.01 8.09
C ASP A 120 -11.51 -4.12 9.15
N SER A 121 -11.79 -3.71 10.39
CA SER A 121 -11.85 -4.61 11.55
C SER A 121 -13.14 -5.43 11.65
N PHE A 122 -14.08 -5.27 10.72
CA PHE A 122 -15.33 -6.03 10.67
C PHE A 122 -15.19 -7.26 9.78
N HIS A 123 -14.33 -7.20 8.76
CA HIS A 123 -14.15 -8.29 7.80
C HIS A 123 -12.84 -9.07 8.01
N ALA A 124 -12.88 -10.36 7.69
CA ALA A 124 -11.74 -11.26 7.90
C ALA A 124 -10.75 -11.30 6.72
N TYR A 125 -10.95 -10.44 5.73
CA TYR A 125 -10.22 -10.46 4.46
C TYR A 125 -10.09 -9.05 3.84
N PRO A 126 -9.00 -8.77 3.12
CA PRO A 126 -8.82 -7.52 2.40
C PRO A 126 -9.57 -7.52 1.05
N VAL A 127 -9.94 -6.32 0.62
CA VAL A 127 -10.47 -6.01 -0.72
C VAL A 127 -9.60 -4.94 -1.38
N ALA A 128 -9.80 -4.68 -2.67
CA ALA A 128 -9.02 -3.67 -3.38
C ALA A 128 -9.81 -2.93 -4.45
N VAL A 129 -9.24 -1.82 -4.90
CA VAL A 129 -9.59 -1.13 -6.14
C VAL A 129 -8.41 -1.32 -7.09
N VAL A 130 -8.69 -1.87 -8.27
CA VAL A 130 -7.69 -2.21 -9.29
C VAL A 130 -7.93 -1.35 -10.52
N VAL A 131 -6.92 -0.60 -10.93
CA VAL A 131 -6.89 0.12 -12.20
C VAL A 131 -6.15 -0.76 -13.20
N PRO A 132 -6.80 -1.21 -14.27
CA PRO A 132 -6.16 -2.01 -15.29
C PRO A 132 -5.22 -1.17 -16.16
N ASP A 133 -4.18 -1.81 -16.70
CA ASP A 133 -3.33 -1.18 -17.70
C ASP A 133 -4.06 -1.04 -19.04
N ALA A 134 -4.18 0.20 -19.51
CA ALA A 134 -4.99 0.53 -20.68
C ALA A 134 -4.47 -0.11 -21.98
N GLU A 135 -3.16 -0.27 -22.13
CA GLU A 135 -2.57 -0.87 -23.33
C GLU A 135 -2.76 -2.39 -23.32
N MET A 136 -2.49 -3.01 -22.17
CA MET A 136 -2.61 -4.46 -22.00
C MET A 136 -4.06 -4.94 -22.12
N ILE A 137 -5.03 -4.23 -21.54
CA ILE A 137 -6.44 -4.63 -21.69
C ILE A 137 -6.98 -4.43 -23.10
N VAL A 138 -6.50 -3.43 -23.84
CA VAL A 138 -6.91 -3.23 -25.24
C VAL A 138 -6.34 -4.34 -26.13
N ALA A 139 -5.12 -4.81 -25.86
CA ALA A 139 -4.55 -5.98 -26.53
C ALA A 139 -5.38 -7.24 -26.24
N TRP A 140 -5.67 -7.51 -24.98
CA TRP A 140 -6.51 -8.63 -24.55
C TRP A 140 -7.92 -8.58 -25.15
N ALA A 141 -8.55 -7.39 -25.19
CA ALA A 141 -9.87 -7.21 -25.76
C ALA A 141 -9.92 -7.59 -27.25
N LYS A 142 -8.91 -7.18 -28.03
CA LYS A 142 -8.81 -7.55 -29.46
C LYS A 142 -8.74 -9.06 -29.66
N GLU A 143 -8.00 -9.77 -28.83
CA GLU A 143 -7.88 -11.23 -28.89
C GLU A 143 -9.18 -11.94 -28.51
N ASN A 144 -9.99 -11.33 -27.65
CA ASN A 144 -11.27 -11.87 -27.19
C ASN A 144 -12.48 -11.36 -28.00
N ASN A 145 -12.25 -10.75 -29.17
CA ASN A 145 -13.28 -10.16 -30.04
C ASN A 145 -14.13 -9.05 -29.38
N LEU A 146 -13.58 -8.40 -28.35
CA LEU A 146 -14.16 -7.22 -27.72
C LEU A 146 -13.60 -5.96 -28.40
N SER A 147 -14.45 -4.98 -28.66
CA SER A 147 -14.05 -3.71 -29.27
C SER A 147 -14.54 -2.54 -28.43
N GLY A 148 -13.67 -1.57 -28.15
CA GLY A 148 -13.98 -0.42 -27.30
C GLY A 148 -12.75 0.38 -26.89
N ASP A 149 -12.98 1.49 -26.20
CA ASP A 149 -11.95 2.22 -25.46
C ASP A 149 -11.68 1.54 -24.11
N ALA A 150 -10.52 1.82 -23.50
CA ALA A 150 -10.12 1.24 -22.21
C ALA A 150 -11.21 1.36 -21.13
N ARG A 151 -11.99 2.45 -21.15
CA ARG A 151 -13.11 2.69 -20.20
C ARG A 151 -14.33 1.81 -20.46
N SER A 152 -14.67 1.49 -21.70
CA SER A 152 -15.75 0.54 -22.00
C SER A 152 -15.32 -0.91 -21.78
N ILE A 153 -14.05 -1.22 -22.01
CA ILE A 153 -13.44 -2.54 -21.76
C ILE A 153 -13.23 -2.79 -20.26
N ALA A 154 -13.13 -1.75 -19.42
CA ALA A 154 -12.97 -1.89 -17.97
C ALA A 154 -14.25 -2.35 -17.22
N ARG A 155 -15.41 -2.30 -17.87
CA ARG A 155 -16.73 -2.59 -17.25
C ARG A 155 -17.26 -4.03 -17.38
N PRO A 156 -16.94 -4.83 -18.42
CA PRO A 156 -17.47 -6.18 -18.57
C PRO A 156 -17.00 -7.11 -17.43
N ALA A 157 -17.88 -8.00 -17.00
CA ALA A 157 -17.57 -9.06 -16.04
C ALA A 157 -16.41 -9.96 -16.52
N GLU A 158 -16.20 -10.04 -17.83
CA GLU A 158 -15.13 -10.81 -18.48
C GLU A 158 -13.74 -10.28 -18.10
N LEU A 159 -13.55 -8.95 -18.08
CA LEU A 159 -12.28 -8.36 -17.65
C LEU A 159 -12.03 -8.63 -16.17
N LYS A 160 -13.06 -8.44 -15.33
CA LYS A 160 -12.95 -8.74 -13.89
C LYS A 160 -12.60 -10.21 -13.65
N ALA A 161 -13.17 -11.13 -14.42
CA ALA A 161 -12.84 -12.56 -14.33
C ALA A 161 -11.40 -12.86 -14.75
N MET A 162 -10.90 -12.22 -15.81
CA MET A 162 -9.51 -12.35 -16.26
C MET A 162 -8.52 -11.84 -15.19
N LEU A 163 -8.74 -10.62 -14.70
CA LEU A 163 -7.93 -10.04 -13.63
C LEU A 163 -7.99 -10.88 -12.34
N ALA A 164 -9.16 -11.44 -12.02
CA ALA A 164 -9.31 -12.30 -10.84
C ALA A 164 -8.50 -13.60 -10.97
N ALA A 165 -8.38 -14.17 -12.18
CA ALA A 165 -7.53 -15.31 -12.43
C ALA A 165 -6.05 -14.97 -12.25
N GLU A 166 -5.60 -13.83 -12.79
CA GLU A 166 -4.21 -13.37 -12.66
C GLU A 166 -3.83 -13.05 -11.21
N VAL A 167 -4.71 -12.35 -10.47
CA VAL A 167 -4.53 -12.08 -9.04
C VAL A 167 -4.46 -13.38 -8.23
N LEU A 168 -5.28 -14.38 -8.58
CA LEU A 168 -5.27 -15.69 -7.93
C LEU A 168 -3.97 -16.45 -8.18
N ASP A 169 -3.42 -16.37 -9.38
CA ASP A 169 -2.14 -17.01 -9.71
C ASP A 169 -0.99 -16.32 -8.98
N MET A 170 -1.02 -14.98 -8.88
CA MET A 170 -0.07 -14.22 -8.06
C MET A 170 -0.12 -14.60 -6.58
N HIS A 171 -1.31 -14.90 -6.03
CA HIS A 171 -1.44 -15.42 -4.66
C HIS A 171 -0.73 -16.77 -4.47
N LYS A 172 -0.85 -17.67 -5.45
CA LYS A 172 -0.24 -19.00 -5.40
C LYS A 172 1.28 -18.90 -5.50
N GLU A 173 1.77 -18.07 -6.41
CA GLU A 173 3.20 -17.83 -6.61
C GLU A 173 3.85 -17.25 -5.36
N CYS A 174 3.21 -16.26 -4.73
CA CYS A 174 3.70 -15.61 -3.52
C CYS A 174 3.45 -16.40 -2.22
N LYS A 175 2.81 -17.58 -2.29
CA LYS A 175 2.48 -18.45 -1.15
C LYS A 175 1.84 -17.70 0.03
N LEU A 176 0.88 -16.82 -0.28
CA LEU A 176 0.24 -15.99 0.73
C LEU A 176 -0.58 -16.83 1.72
N LYS A 177 -0.52 -16.45 3.00
CA LYS A 177 -1.44 -16.97 4.01
C LYS A 177 -2.88 -16.58 3.63
N GLY A 178 -3.86 -17.44 3.95
CA GLY A 178 -5.25 -17.27 3.52
C GLY A 178 -5.86 -15.91 3.86
N PHE A 179 -5.56 -15.34 5.03
CA PHE A 179 -6.06 -14.01 5.42
C PHE A 179 -5.42 -12.83 4.68
N LYS A 180 -4.26 -13.04 4.04
CA LYS A 180 -3.62 -12.03 3.18
C LYS A 180 -4.17 -12.05 1.76
N LYS A 181 -4.98 -13.07 1.43
CA LYS A 181 -5.54 -13.26 0.10
C LYS A 181 -6.60 -12.20 -0.16
N LEU A 182 -6.44 -11.44 -1.24
CA LEU A 182 -7.48 -10.55 -1.72
C LEU A 182 -8.76 -11.34 -2.00
N ARG A 183 -9.88 -10.92 -1.41
CA ARG A 183 -11.15 -11.65 -1.54
C ARG A 183 -11.88 -11.31 -2.83
N ASP A 184 -12.01 -10.02 -3.10
CA ASP A 184 -12.61 -9.46 -4.32
C ASP A 184 -12.07 -8.03 -4.51
N PHE A 185 -12.35 -7.43 -5.66
CA PHE A 185 -11.93 -6.07 -5.99
C PHE A 185 -12.91 -5.34 -6.92
N ILE A 186 -12.83 -4.02 -6.89
CA ILE A 186 -13.48 -3.11 -7.81
C ILE A 186 -12.54 -2.85 -8.99
N VAL A 187 -13.05 -2.88 -10.21
CA VAL A 187 -12.30 -2.46 -11.40
C VAL A 187 -12.57 -0.98 -11.64
N GLU A 188 -11.56 -0.14 -11.49
CA GLU A 188 -11.63 1.30 -11.70
C GLU A 188 -11.12 1.64 -13.12
N PRO A 189 -11.97 2.16 -14.02
CA PRO A 189 -11.56 2.58 -15.36
C PRO A 189 -10.64 3.81 -15.41
N GLU A 190 -10.64 4.65 -14.37
CA GLU A 190 -9.87 5.90 -14.33
C GLU A 190 -8.63 5.77 -13.44
N ALA A 191 -7.45 6.00 -14.03
CA ALA A 191 -6.19 5.97 -13.28
C ALA A 191 -6.15 6.98 -12.12
N PHE A 192 -5.54 6.57 -11.01
CA PHE A 192 -5.25 7.45 -9.89
C PHE A 192 -4.25 8.50 -10.34
N SER A 193 -4.59 9.77 -10.10
CA SER A 193 -3.80 10.91 -10.54
C SER A 193 -3.76 12.00 -9.46
N ILE A 194 -2.92 13.01 -9.69
CA ILE A 194 -2.91 14.21 -8.87
C ILE A 194 -4.21 15.01 -9.11
N ASP A 195 -4.69 15.02 -10.35
CA ASP A 195 -5.87 15.77 -10.81
C ASP A 195 -7.18 15.28 -10.17
N ASN A 196 -7.32 13.95 -9.98
CA ASN A 196 -8.45 13.38 -9.24
C ASN A 196 -8.21 13.26 -7.73
N GLU A 197 -7.18 13.94 -7.22
CA GLU A 197 -6.80 14.01 -5.80
C GLU A 197 -6.53 12.65 -5.13
N LEU A 198 -6.26 11.60 -5.91
CA LEU A 198 -5.94 10.28 -5.38
C LEU A 198 -4.44 10.07 -5.19
N LEU A 199 -3.59 10.86 -5.85
CA LEU A 199 -2.14 10.84 -5.65
C LEU A 199 -1.62 12.15 -5.02
N THR A 200 -0.51 12.03 -4.29
CA THR A 200 0.35 13.15 -3.93
C THR A 200 1.18 13.60 -5.13
N PRO A 201 1.79 14.80 -5.11
CA PRO A 201 2.73 15.22 -6.15
C PRO A 201 3.93 14.27 -6.34
N THR A 202 4.25 13.46 -5.33
CA THR A 202 5.27 12.40 -5.39
C THR A 202 4.70 11.04 -5.82
N PHE A 203 3.52 11.02 -6.44
CA PHE A 203 2.82 9.83 -6.92
C PHE A 203 2.51 8.76 -5.84
N LYS A 204 2.45 9.15 -4.56
CA LYS A 204 2.00 8.26 -3.49
C LYS A 204 0.47 8.31 -3.37
N LEU A 205 -0.15 7.17 -3.09
CA LEU A 205 -1.60 7.09 -2.93
C LEU A 205 -2.07 7.84 -1.67
N LYS A 206 -3.01 8.77 -1.84
CA LYS A 206 -3.72 9.45 -0.75
C LYS A 206 -4.83 8.54 -0.22
N ARG A 207 -4.46 7.61 0.68
CA ARG A 207 -5.38 6.55 1.18
C ARG A 207 -6.68 7.11 1.76
N VAL A 208 -6.63 8.20 2.53
CA VAL A 208 -7.84 8.84 3.09
C VAL A 208 -8.82 9.28 1.99
N ASN A 209 -8.29 9.88 0.91
CA ASN A 209 -9.09 10.32 -0.22
C ASN A 209 -9.64 9.12 -1.00
N ALA A 210 -8.81 8.11 -1.24
CA ALA A 210 -9.22 6.87 -1.91
C ALA A 210 -10.31 6.14 -1.10
N THR A 211 -10.13 5.94 0.21
CA THR A 211 -11.14 5.37 1.09
C THR A 211 -12.44 6.14 1.01
N LYS A 212 -12.40 7.48 1.07
CA LYS A 212 -13.61 8.31 0.97
C LYS A 212 -14.29 8.20 -0.40
N LYS A 213 -13.53 8.17 -1.50
CA LYS A 213 -14.06 8.04 -2.87
C LYS A 213 -14.75 6.69 -3.09
N TYR A 214 -14.15 5.62 -2.57
CA TYR A 214 -14.59 4.25 -2.82
C TYR A 214 -15.41 3.65 -1.69
N GLN A 215 -15.72 4.41 -0.64
CA GLN A 215 -16.38 3.90 0.58
C GLN A 215 -17.66 3.13 0.27
N ASP A 216 -18.58 3.75 -0.48
CA ASP A 216 -19.89 3.15 -0.79
C ASP A 216 -19.73 1.86 -1.61
N GLN A 217 -18.82 1.87 -2.59
CA GLN A 217 -18.55 0.70 -3.44
C GLN A 217 -17.85 -0.43 -2.66
N ILE A 218 -16.98 -0.08 -1.71
CA ILE A 218 -16.31 -1.06 -0.84
C ILE A 218 -17.34 -1.69 0.10
N THR A 219 -18.26 -0.91 0.67
CA THR A 219 -19.35 -1.44 1.49
C THR A 219 -20.24 -2.36 0.68
N GLU A 220 -20.68 -1.94 -0.51
CA GLU A 220 -21.47 -2.79 -1.41
C GLU A 220 -20.71 -4.07 -1.78
N LEU A 221 -19.40 -3.98 -2.04
CA LEU A 221 -18.57 -5.15 -2.33
C LEU A 221 -18.53 -6.14 -1.16
N TYR A 222 -18.42 -5.64 0.07
CA TYR A 222 -18.45 -6.50 1.26
C TYR A 222 -19.82 -7.19 1.43
N ASP A 223 -20.92 -6.45 1.31
CA ASP A 223 -22.27 -6.99 1.37
C ASP A 223 -22.49 -8.07 0.29
N ASP A 224 -21.99 -7.82 -0.93
CA ASP A 224 -22.03 -8.77 -2.04
C ASP A 224 -21.26 -10.06 -1.74
N ILE A 225 -20.08 -9.96 -1.11
CA ILE A 225 -19.28 -11.14 -0.75
C ILE A 225 -19.99 -11.96 0.34
N GLU A 226 -20.57 -11.30 1.34
CA GLU A 226 -21.29 -11.96 2.43
C GLU A 226 -22.58 -12.62 1.96
N SER A 227 -23.28 -12.02 0.99
CA SER A 227 -24.49 -12.62 0.40
C SER A 227 -24.21 -13.88 -0.44
N ARG A 228 -22.96 -14.08 -0.88
CA ARG A 228 -22.52 -15.26 -1.67
C ARG A 228 -21.99 -16.41 -0.80
N GLN A 229 -21.92 -16.23 0.53
CA GLN A 229 -21.53 -17.26 1.49
C GLN A 229 -22.71 -18.06 2.02
#